data_AF-A0A924VU96-F1
#
_entry.id   AF-A0A924VU96-F1
#
_cell.length_a   1.000
_cell.length_b   1.000
_cell.length_c   1.000
_cell.angle_alpha   90.00
_cell.angle_beta   90.00
_cell.angle_gamma   90.00
#
_symmetry.space_group_name_H-M   'P 1'
#
loop_
_entity.id
_entity.type
_entity.pdbx_description
1 polymer ?
#
loop_
_entity_poly.entity_id
_entity_poly.type
_entity_poly.pdbx_seq_one_letter_code
_entity_poly.pdbx_strand_id
1 'polypeptide(L)'
;MAHGYKIIQWTPFKKSYDAALFLGVLLFVGAYLVSALAFAPPGERALPIQVTLRALGACAFALLTLILLIGPLARLSPRFLPLLYNRRHLGVTCFLLALAHGARVVLWYHGFSDLNAFVSLLASNPRYDSIQGFPFESLGVIALLILFVMAATSHDFWNSVLGPNMWKALHMLVYWAYALIVA
;
A
#
# COMPACT_ATOMS: atom_id res chain seq x y z
N MET A 1 -19.61 -12.85 29.30
CA MET A 1 -18.73 -13.92 28.74
C MET A 1 -17.74 -13.25 27.79
N ALA A 2 -16.45 -13.25 28.13
CA ALA A 2 -15.42 -12.66 27.28
C ALA A 2 -15.14 -13.59 26.09
N HIS A 3 -15.85 -13.40 24.98
CA HIS A 3 -15.40 -13.98 23.72
C HIS A 3 -14.03 -13.36 23.41
N GLY A 4 -12.96 -14.14 23.53
CA GLY A 4 -11.62 -13.67 23.23
C GLY A 4 -11.53 -13.19 21.78
N TYR A 5 -11.08 -11.95 21.60
CA TYR A 5 -10.85 -11.40 20.26
C TYR A 5 -9.80 -12.24 19.54
N LYS A 6 -10.19 -12.86 18.42
CA LYS A 6 -9.26 -13.48 17.49
C LYS A 6 -8.91 -12.48 16.39
N ILE A 7 -7.62 -12.26 16.18
CA ILE A 7 -7.09 -11.32 15.16
C ILE A 7 -7.65 -11.69 13.78
N ILE A 8 -7.58 -12.98 13.42
CA ILE A 8 -8.16 -13.51 12.18
C ILE A 8 -8.95 -14.77 12.49
N GLN A 9 -10.22 -14.77 12.11
CA GLN A 9 -11.03 -15.98 12.09
C GLN A 9 -10.82 -16.72 10.77
N TRP A 10 -9.84 -17.62 10.75
CA TRP A 10 -9.46 -18.39 9.55
C TRP A 10 -10.54 -19.37 9.13
N THR A 11 -10.86 -19.36 7.83
CA THR A 11 -11.72 -20.35 7.15
C THR A 11 -10.97 -20.89 5.93
N PRO A 12 -11.35 -22.05 5.38
CA PRO A 12 -10.75 -22.57 4.15
C PRO A 12 -10.81 -21.54 3.01
N PHE A 13 -11.94 -20.84 2.88
CA PHE A 13 -12.11 -19.76 1.90
C PHE A 13 -11.08 -18.63 2.08
N LYS A 14 -10.87 -18.14 3.31
CA LYS A 14 -9.86 -17.09 3.58
C LYS A 14 -8.44 -17.53 3.26
N LYS A 15 -8.11 -18.81 3.52
CA LYS A 15 -6.80 -19.36 3.17
C LYS A 15 -6.58 -19.39 1.66
N SER A 16 -7.55 -19.89 0.90
CA SER A 16 -7.48 -19.89 -0.58
C SER A 16 -7.45 -18.48 -1.15
N TYR A 17 -8.20 -17.56 -0.54
CA TYR A 17 -8.20 -16.14 -0.89
C TYR A 17 -6.81 -15.51 -0.70
N ASP A 18 -6.19 -15.71 0.46
CA ASP A 18 -4.85 -15.17 0.74
C ASP A 18 -3.78 -15.81 -0.15
N ALA A 19 -3.91 -17.10 -0.47
CA ALA A 19 -3.02 -17.76 -1.43
C ALA A 19 -3.16 -17.14 -2.83
N ALA A 20 -4.39 -16.88 -3.29
CA ALA A 20 -4.64 -16.23 -4.58
C ALA A 20 -4.13 -14.78 -4.59
N LEU A 21 -4.34 -14.03 -3.51
CA LEU A 21 -3.79 -12.69 -3.33
C LEU A 21 -2.26 -12.70 -3.39
N PHE A 22 -1.62 -13.58 -2.64
CA PHE A 22 -0.17 -13.72 -2.64
C PHE A 22 0.38 -14.09 -4.02
N LEU A 23 -0.24 -15.05 -4.69
CA LEU A 23 0.10 -15.41 -6.07
C LEU A 23 -0.07 -14.21 -7.01
N GLY A 24 -1.16 -13.44 -6.89
CA GLY A 24 -1.39 -12.24 -7.68
C GLY A 24 -0.30 -11.18 -7.48
N VAL A 25 0.14 -10.97 -6.24
CA VAL A 25 1.27 -10.08 -5.91
C VAL A 25 2.57 -10.58 -6.55
N LEU A 26 2.88 -11.88 -6.43
CA LEU A 26 4.07 -12.47 -7.04
C LEU A 26 4.06 -12.36 -8.56
N LEU A 27 2.92 -12.62 -9.19
CA LEU A 27 2.76 -12.50 -10.64
C LEU A 27 2.91 -11.04 -11.09
N PHE A 28 2.31 -10.09 -10.37
CA PHE A 28 2.44 -8.67 -10.69
C PHE A 28 3.89 -8.21 -10.59
N VAL A 29 4.55 -8.49 -9.45
CA VAL A 29 5.94 -8.10 -9.22
C VAL A 29 6.85 -8.80 -10.24
N GLY A 30 6.68 -10.11 -10.45
CA GLY A 30 7.44 -10.87 -11.44
C GLY A 30 7.30 -10.33 -12.86
N ALA A 31 6.07 -10.02 -13.29
CA ALA A 31 5.81 -9.40 -14.58
C ALA A 31 6.47 -8.02 -14.71
N TYR A 32 6.43 -7.20 -13.64
CA TYR A 32 7.11 -5.91 -13.61
C TYR A 32 8.63 -6.08 -13.76
N LEU A 33 9.24 -7.00 -13.01
CA LEU A 33 10.67 -7.28 -13.07
C LEU A 33 11.09 -7.78 -14.46
N VAL A 34 10.36 -8.74 -15.02
CA VAL A 34 10.62 -9.28 -16.37
C VAL A 34 10.50 -8.18 -17.41
N SER A 35 9.44 -7.35 -17.34
CA SER A 35 9.24 -6.24 -18.25
C SER A 35 10.40 -5.23 -18.19
N ALA A 36 10.81 -4.85 -16.98
CA ALA A 36 11.92 -3.93 -16.77
C ALA A 36 13.27 -4.47 -17.28
N LEU A 37 13.50 -5.78 -17.24
CA LEU A 37 14.73 -6.40 -17.74
C LEU A 37 14.70 -6.65 -19.25
N ALA A 38 13.55 -7.03 -19.80
CA ALA A 38 13.41 -7.40 -21.20
C ALA A 38 13.26 -6.20 -22.14
N PHE A 39 12.64 -5.10 -21.67
CA PHE A 39 12.28 -3.97 -22.52
C PHE A 39 13.00 -2.65 -22.17
N ALA A 40 13.98 -2.67 -21.26
CA ALA A 40 14.75 -1.47 -20.94
C ALA A 40 15.58 -0.99 -22.15
N PRO A 41 15.45 0.30 -22.54
CA PRO A 41 16.28 0.90 -23.58
C PRO A 41 17.79 0.72 -23.29
N PRO A 42 18.63 0.56 -24.32
CA PRO A 42 20.08 0.53 -24.14
C PRO A 42 20.56 1.79 -23.40
N GLY A 43 21.31 1.61 -22.31
CA GLY A 43 21.85 2.71 -21.49
C GLY A 43 20.93 3.20 -20.36
N GLU A 44 19.66 2.79 -20.31
CA GLU A 44 18.68 3.25 -19.30
C GLU A 44 18.30 2.18 -18.27
N ARG A 45 19.12 1.14 -18.13
CA ARG A 45 18.82 0.02 -17.23
C ARG A 45 18.94 0.45 -15.77
N ALA A 46 17.79 0.51 -15.09
CA ALA A 46 17.74 0.72 -13.66
C ALA A 46 18.38 -0.45 -12.89
N LEU A 47 18.98 -0.14 -11.74
CA LEU A 47 19.58 -1.15 -10.88
C LEU A 47 18.51 -2.08 -10.28
N PRO A 48 18.83 -3.34 -9.95
CA PRO A 48 17.85 -4.29 -9.40
C PRO A 48 17.07 -3.77 -8.19
N ILE A 49 17.74 -3.01 -7.31
CA ILE A 49 17.15 -2.33 -6.16
C ILE A 49 16.09 -1.31 -6.58
N GLN A 50 16.37 -0.49 -7.61
CA GLN A 50 15.47 0.52 -8.15
C GLN A 50 14.26 -0.13 -8.83
N VAL A 51 14.47 -1.20 -9.60
CA VAL A 51 13.37 -1.94 -10.23
C VAL A 51 12.47 -2.56 -9.16
N THR A 52 13.06 -3.16 -8.13
CA THR A 52 12.29 -3.83 -7.05
C THR A 52 11.48 -2.82 -6.23
N LEU A 53 12.07 -1.68 -5.82
CA LEU A 53 11.31 -0.67 -5.09
C LEU A 53 10.18 -0.07 -5.96
N ARG A 54 10.39 0.10 -7.28
CA ARG A 54 9.35 0.56 -8.21
C ARG A 54 8.23 -0.48 -8.36
N ALA A 55 8.58 -1.76 -8.48
CA ALA A 55 7.61 -2.85 -8.57
C ALA A 55 6.73 -2.94 -7.31
N LEU A 56 7.33 -2.80 -6.12
CA LEU A 56 6.58 -2.80 -4.85
C LEU A 56 5.62 -1.60 -4.76
N GLY A 57 6.09 -0.40 -5.10
CA GLY A 57 5.25 0.80 -5.12
C GLY A 57 4.10 0.70 -6.12
N ALA A 58 4.39 0.23 -7.34
CA ALA A 58 3.38 0.01 -8.38
C ALA A 58 2.36 -1.07 -7.97
N CYS A 59 2.79 -2.15 -7.33
CA CYS A 59 1.90 -3.20 -6.84
C CYS A 59 1.00 -2.70 -5.71
N ALA A 60 1.56 -1.95 -4.76
CA ALA A 60 0.79 -1.32 -3.68
C ALA A 60 -0.25 -0.35 -4.24
N PHE A 61 0.13 0.50 -5.19
CA PHE A 61 -0.80 1.41 -5.86
C PHE A 61 -1.91 0.66 -6.61
N ALA A 62 -1.56 -0.35 -7.42
CA ALA A 62 -2.53 -1.16 -8.15
C ALA A 62 -3.52 -1.87 -7.19
N LEU A 63 -3.03 -2.40 -6.07
CA LEU A 63 -3.89 -2.99 -5.04
C LEU A 63 -4.79 -1.96 -4.38
N LEU A 64 -4.28 -0.77 -4.06
CA LEU A 64 -5.09 0.31 -3.49
C LEU A 64 -6.22 0.72 -4.45
N THR A 65 -5.91 0.87 -5.74
CA THR A 65 -6.90 1.12 -6.79
C THR A 65 -7.94 0.01 -6.83
N LEU A 66 -7.51 -1.25 -6.85
CA LEU A 66 -8.42 -2.40 -6.84
C LEU A 66 -9.33 -2.35 -5.60
N ILE A 67 -8.78 -2.12 -4.41
CA ILE A 67 -9.52 -2.01 -3.14
C ILE A 67 -10.61 -0.93 -3.21
N LEU A 68 -10.34 0.22 -3.84
CA LEU A 68 -11.35 1.26 -3.99
C LEU A 68 -12.43 0.88 -5.03
N LEU A 69 -12.07 0.13 -6.06
CA LEU A 69 -12.98 -0.34 -7.10
C LEU A 69 -13.93 -1.45 -6.61
N ILE A 70 -13.52 -2.32 -5.69
CA ILE A 70 -14.35 -3.48 -5.28
C ILE A 70 -15.69 -3.05 -4.68
N GLY A 71 -15.75 -1.89 -4.02
CA GLY A 71 -16.96 -1.38 -3.39
C GLY A 71 -18.06 -1.06 -4.40
N PRO A 72 -17.82 -0.16 -5.36
CA PRO A 72 -18.72 0.09 -6.48
C PRO A 72 -19.03 -1.18 -7.30
N LEU A 73 -18.02 -1.98 -7.62
CA LEU A 73 -18.20 -3.21 -8.41
C LEU A 73 -19.14 -4.22 -7.74
N ALA A 74 -19.06 -4.38 -6.42
CA ALA A 74 -19.95 -5.25 -5.67
C ALA A 74 -21.42 -4.79 -5.66
N ARG A 75 -21.68 -3.49 -5.91
CA ARG A 75 -23.04 -2.97 -6.10
C ARG A 75 -23.57 -3.24 -7.50
N LEU A 76 -22.70 -3.30 -8.50
CA LEU A 76 -23.06 -3.59 -9.89
C LEU A 76 -23.19 -5.10 -10.16
N SER A 77 -22.41 -5.93 -9.47
CA SER A 77 -22.49 -7.38 -9.62
C SER A 77 -22.13 -8.13 -8.33
N PRO A 78 -22.94 -9.13 -7.90
CA PRO A 78 -22.65 -9.92 -6.71
C PRO A 78 -21.37 -10.78 -6.85
N ARG A 79 -20.84 -10.94 -8.06
CA ARG A 79 -19.59 -11.68 -8.32
C ARG A 79 -18.37 -11.10 -7.60
N PHE A 80 -18.41 -9.82 -7.21
CA PHE A 80 -17.33 -9.16 -6.49
C PHE A 80 -17.48 -9.22 -4.96
N LEU A 81 -18.59 -9.76 -4.44
CA LEU A 81 -18.79 -9.93 -2.99
C LEU A 81 -17.70 -10.79 -2.31
N PRO A 82 -17.19 -11.87 -2.91
CA PRO A 82 -16.10 -12.64 -2.32
C PRO A 82 -14.82 -11.79 -2.09
N LEU A 83 -14.55 -10.85 -3.00
CA LEU A 83 -13.41 -9.93 -2.92
C LEU A 83 -13.66 -8.84 -1.87
N LEU A 84 -14.88 -8.30 -1.81
CA LEU A 84 -15.29 -7.33 -0.80
C LEU A 84 -15.26 -7.92 0.63
N TYR A 85 -15.64 -9.19 0.78
CA TYR A 85 -15.71 -9.87 2.08
C TYR A 85 -14.35 -9.90 2.79
N ASN A 86 -13.25 -10.11 2.04
CA ASN A 86 -11.89 -10.17 2.57
C ASN A 86 -11.08 -8.88 2.32
N ARG A 87 -11.75 -7.73 2.19
CA ARG A 87 -11.07 -6.43 1.95
C ARG A 87 -10.00 -6.07 2.98
N ARG A 88 -10.12 -6.56 4.22
CA ARG A 88 -9.10 -6.38 5.29
C ARG A 88 -7.76 -6.96 4.88
N HIS A 89 -7.76 -8.17 4.30
CA HIS A 89 -6.54 -8.85 3.87
C HIS A 89 -5.86 -8.07 2.74
N LEU A 90 -6.63 -7.61 1.74
CA LEU A 90 -6.12 -6.72 0.69
C LEU A 90 -5.50 -5.44 1.26
N GLY A 91 -6.18 -4.78 2.20
CA GLY A 91 -5.69 -3.54 2.81
C GLY A 91 -4.38 -3.72 3.57
N VAL A 92 -4.26 -4.79 4.36
CA VAL A 92 -3.02 -5.10 5.08
C VAL A 92 -1.89 -5.45 4.09
N THR A 93 -2.15 -6.25 3.05
CA THR A 93 -1.15 -6.54 2.01
C THR A 93 -0.70 -5.28 1.28
N CYS A 94 -1.63 -4.39 0.93
CA CYS A 94 -1.33 -3.08 0.34
C CYS A 94 -0.40 -2.26 1.24
N PHE A 95 -0.72 -2.17 2.53
CA PHE A 95 0.14 -1.47 3.50
C PHE A 95 1.54 -2.10 3.59
N LEU A 96 1.65 -3.42 3.67
CA LEU A 96 2.96 -4.10 3.76
C LEU A 96 3.82 -3.87 2.51
N LEU A 97 3.21 -3.87 1.32
CA LEU A 97 3.91 -3.54 0.08
C LEU A 97 4.36 -2.06 0.04
N ALA A 98 3.49 -1.14 0.48
CA ALA A 98 3.82 0.28 0.59
C ALA A 98 4.94 0.53 1.62
N LEU A 99 4.91 -0.18 2.75
CA LEU A 99 5.95 -0.13 3.77
C LEU A 99 7.28 -0.67 3.23
N ALA A 100 7.25 -1.81 2.52
CA ALA A 100 8.45 -2.37 1.89
C ALA A 100 9.02 -1.43 0.81
N HIS A 101 8.15 -0.80 0.02
CA HIS A 101 8.54 0.26 -0.93
C HIS A 101 9.22 1.43 -0.20
N GLY A 102 8.55 2.03 0.79
CA GLY A 102 9.06 3.19 1.53
C GLY A 102 10.36 2.88 2.27
N ALA A 103 10.47 1.71 2.92
CA ALA A 103 11.70 1.28 3.57
C ALA A 103 12.87 1.17 2.58
N ARG A 104 12.64 0.62 1.38
CA ARG A 104 13.68 0.55 0.35
C ARG A 104 14.04 1.91 -0.23
N VAL A 105 13.08 2.83 -0.36
CA VAL A 105 13.33 4.22 -0.76
C VAL A 105 14.25 4.90 0.25
N VAL A 106 13.93 4.82 1.54
CA VAL A 106 14.76 5.40 2.62
C VAL A 106 16.15 4.80 2.61
N LEU A 107 16.27 3.47 2.55
CA LEU A 107 17.57 2.79 2.55
C LEU A 107 18.43 3.15 1.33
N TRP A 108 17.83 3.21 0.14
CA TRP A 108 18.59 3.40 -1.10
C TRP A 108 18.91 4.87 -1.39
N TYR A 109 17.94 5.77 -1.27
CA TYR A 109 18.12 7.18 -1.64
C TYR A 109 18.60 8.05 -0.48
N HIS A 110 18.36 7.66 0.76
CA HIS A 110 18.68 8.47 1.94
C HIS A 110 19.65 7.80 2.92
N GLY A 111 19.90 6.49 2.78
CA GLY A 111 20.77 5.73 3.69
C GLY A 111 22.26 6.08 3.60
N PHE A 112 22.67 6.76 2.53
CA PHE A 112 24.05 7.22 2.30
C PHE A 112 24.20 8.75 2.45
N SER A 113 23.19 9.42 3.03
CA SER A 113 23.22 10.85 3.29
C SER A 113 24.08 11.18 4.52
N ASP A 114 24.70 12.36 4.54
CA ASP A 114 25.35 12.91 5.74
C ASP A 114 24.35 13.24 6.86
N LEU A 115 23.07 13.37 6.53
CA LEU A 115 21.98 13.52 7.49
C LEU A 115 21.40 12.17 7.88
N ASN A 116 20.71 12.14 9.03
CA ASN A 116 19.84 11.01 9.34
C ASN A 116 18.85 10.76 8.18
N ALA A 117 18.67 9.50 7.78
CA ALA A 117 17.92 9.14 6.57
C ALA A 117 16.47 9.67 6.57
N PHE A 118 15.79 9.71 7.73
CA PHE A 118 14.43 10.26 7.83
C PHE A 118 14.39 11.79 7.72
N VAL A 119 15.44 12.46 8.21
CA VAL A 119 15.60 13.91 8.04
C VAL A 119 15.92 14.21 6.58
N SER A 120 16.84 13.46 5.97
CA SER A 120 17.20 13.55 4.56
C SER A 120 15.97 13.43 3.66
N LEU A 121 15.11 12.43 3.91
CA LEU A 121 13.86 12.21 3.18
C LEU A 121 12.97 13.47 3.07
N LEU A 122 12.93 14.28 4.12
CA LEU A 122 12.02 15.43 4.18
C LEU A 122 12.72 16.77 3.88
N ALA A 123 14.04 16.83 4.04
CA ALA A 123 14.81 18.07 3.93
C ALA A 123 15.63 18.17 2.64
N SER A 124 15.84 17.07 1.91
CA SER A 124 16.70 17.06 0.72
C SER A 124 16.13 17.87 -0.46
N ASN A 125 14.81 17.99 -0.55
CA ASN A 125 14.13 18.76 -1.58
C ASN A 125 13.16 19.78 -0.96
N PRO A 126 13.52 21.08 -0.89
CA PRO A 126 12.65 22.11 -0.32
C PRO A 126 11.70 22.77 -1.33
N ARG A 127 11.61 22.28 -2.57
CA ARG A 127 10.95 22.98 -3.70
C ARG A 127 9.43 22.82 -3.73
N TYR A 128 8.74 23.21 -2.66
CA TYR A 128 7.28 23.17 -2.56
C TYR A 128 6.55 24.15 -3.50
N ASP A 129 7.30 25.10 -4.08
CA ASP A 129 6.82 26.08 -5.06
C ASP A 129 6.92 25.58 -6.52
N SER A 130 7.47 24.38 -6.74
CA SER A 130 7.68 23.81 -8.08
C SER A 130 6.70 22.68 -8.36
N ILE A 131 6.08 22.69 -9.55
CA ILE A 131 5.25 21.57 -10.02
C ILE A 131 6.12 20.37 -10.42
N GLN A 132 7.17 20.60 -11.22
CA GLN A 132 8.05 19.51 -11.69
C GLN A 132 9.00 19.00 -10.61
N GLY A 133 9.42 19.89 -9.71
CA GLY A 133 10.36 19.58 -8.64
C GLY A 133 9.71 19.36 -7.28
N PHE A 134 8.38 19.20 -7.22
CA PHE A 134 7.65 19.09 -5.96
C PHE A 134 8.19 17.93 -5.10
N PRO A 135 8.42 18.13 -3.78
CA PRO A 135 8.89 17.07 -2.89
C PRO A 135 7.76 16.09 -2.52
N PHE A 136 7.45 15.19 -3.45
CA PHE A 136 6.40 14.17 -3.32
C PHE A 136 6.69 13.16 -2.19
N GLU A 137 7.92 13.10 -1.68
CA GLU A 137 8.31 12.26 -0.54
C GLU A 137 7.44 12.56 0.69
N SER A 138 7.14 13.84 0.93
CA SER A 138 6.27 14.28 2.03
C SER A 138 4.85 13.71 1.90
N LEU A 139 4.28 13.71 0.69
CA LEU A 139 2.97 13.13 0.40
C LEU A 139 2.98 11.62 0.62
N GLY A 140 4.03 10.95 0.15
CA GLY A 140 4.23 9.51 0.32
C GLY A 140 4.30 9.10 1.79
N VAL A 141 5.01 9.88 2.63
CA VAL A 141 5.08 9.64 4.07
C VAL A 141 3.70 9.78 4.73
N ILE A 142 2.95 10.84 4.42
CA ILE A 142 1.61 11.04 4.97
C ILE A 142 0.66 9.91 4.54
N ALA A 143 0.70 9.52 3.27
CA ALA A 143 -0.08 8.39 2.75
C ALA A 143 0.27 7.08 3.47
N LEU A 144 1.57 6.80 3.67
CA LEU A 144 2.01 5.60 4.39
C LEU A 144 1.54 5.59 5.86
N LEU A 145 1.54 6.75 6.53
CA LEU A 145 1.01 6.87 7.90
C LEU A 145 -0.49 6.61 7.95
N ILE A 146 -1.27 7.13 6.98
CA ILE A 146 -2.70 6.82 6.88
C ILE A 146 -2.91 5.31 6.69
N LEU A 147 -2.20 4.70 5.75
CA LEU A 147 -2.29 3.26 5.49
C LEU A 147 -1.88 2.43 6.71
N PHE A 148 -0.86 2.86 7.46
CA PHE A 148 -0.45 2.23 8.72
C PHE A 148 -1.56 2.26 9.76
N VAL A 149 -2.13 3.44 10.03
CA VAL A 149 -3.21 3.60 11.01
C VAL A 149 -4.42 2.75 10.62
N MET A 150 -4.78 2.74 9.34
CA MET A 150 -5.85 1.88 8.82
C MET A 150 -5.55 0.39 8.99
N ALA A 151 -4.33 -0.06 8.64
CA ALA A 151 -3.94 -1.46 8.79
C ALA A 151 -3.94 -1.90 10.26
N ALA A 152 -3.38 -1.09 11.15
CA ALA A 152 -3.33 -1.34 12.59
C ALA A 152 -4.74 -1.41 13.22
N THR A 153 -5.64 -0.52 12.79
CA THR A 153 -7.03 -0.44 13.29
C THR A 153 -8.03 -1.26 12.49
N SER A 154 -7.55 -2.13 11.59
CA SER A 154 -8.43 -2.88 10.71
C SER A 154 -9.25 -3.96 11.43
N HIS A 155 -8.79 -4.46 12.58
CA HIS A 155 -9.34 -5.59 13.34
C HIS A 155 -10.65 -5.30 14.09
N ASP A 156 -11.43 -6.35 14.38
CA ASP A 156 -12.75 -6.21 15.04
C ASP A 156 -12.65 -5.65 16.46
N PHE A 157 -11.51 -5.88 17.14
CA PHE A 157 -11.17 -5.23 18.40
C PHE A 157 -11.27 -3.71 18.30
N TRP A 158 -10.62 -3.10 17.31
CA TRP A 158 -10.61 -1.65 17.13
C TRP A 158 -11.97 -1.09 16.75
N ASN A 159 -12.78 -1.83 15.98
CA ASN A 159 -14.16 -1.44 15.72
C ASN A 159 -14.99 -1.42 17.01
N SER A 160 -14.81 -2.39 17.90
CA SER A 160 -15.49 -2.41 19.20
C SER A 160 -15.01 -1.34 20.18
N VAL A 161 -13.73 -0.95 20.11
CA VAL A 161 -13.14 0.08 20.98
C VAL A 161 -13.47 1.49 20.51
N LEU A 162 -13.33 1.78 19.21
CA LEU A 162 -13.57 3.11 18.65
C LEU A 162 -15.06 3.39 18.40
N GLY A 163 -15.87 2.35 18.29
CA GLY A 163 -17.24 2.43 17.84
C GLY A 163 -17.36 2.58 16.31
N PRO A 164 -18.52 2.23 15.74
CA PRO A 164 -18.70 2.09 14.29
C PRO A 164 -18.51 3.41 13.52
N ASN A 165 -18.91 4.54 14.12
CA ASN A 165 -18.81 5.85 13.47
C ASN A 165 -17.35 6.32 13.33
N MET A 166 -16.59 6.28 14.42
CA MET A 166 -15.18 6.67 14.42
C MET A 166 -14.33 5.72 13.57
N TRP A 167 -14.57 4.41 13.70
CA TRP A 167 -13.87 3.40 12.91
C TRP A 167 -14.10 3.62 11.41
N LYS A 168 -15.35 3.90 11.01
CA LYS A 168 -15.68 4.23 9.62
C LYS A 168 -15.00 5.53 9.18
N ALA A 169 -15.05 6.59 9.97
CA ALA A 169 -14.41 7.87 9.64
C ALA A 169 -12.89 7.69 9.42
N LEU A 170 -12.22 6.94 10.29
CA LEU A 170 -10.80 6.58 10.13
C LEU A 170 -10.57 5.83 8.81
N HIS A 171 -11.39 4.83 8.48
CA HIS A 171 -11.21 4.08 7.25
C HIS A 171 -11.61 4.85 5.98
N MET A 172 -12.33 5.96 6.09
CA MET A 172 -12.56 6.89 4.97
C MET A 172 -11.30 7.70 4.63
N LEU A 173 -10.26 7.70 5.48
CA LEU A 173 -8.97 8.32 5.14
C LEU A 173 -8.28 7.66 3.94
N VAL A 174 -8.72 6.47 3.50
CA VAL A 174 -8.22 5.82 2.29
C VAL A 174 -8.35 6.71 1.04
N TYR A 175 -9.37 7.55 0.97
CA TYR A 175 -9.55 8.48 -0.15
C TYR A 175 -8.49 9.58 -0.13
N TRP A 176 -8.11 10.06 1.06
CA TRP A 176 -7.00 10.99 1.24
C TRP A 176 -5.66 10.32 0.90
N ALA A 177 -5.42 9.09 1.36
CA ALA A 177 -4.22 8.35 0.99
C ALA A 177 -4.11 8.18 -0.53
N TYR A 178 -5.21 7.83 -1.22
CA TYR A 178 -5.21 7.72 -2.67
C TYR A 178 -4.94 9.05 -3.37
N ALA A 179 -5.56 10.14 -2.91
CA ALA A 179 -5.33 11.48 -3.46
C ALA A 179 -3.86 11.91 -3.30
N LEU A 180 -3.25 11.67 -2.14
CA LEU A 180 -1.84 11.97 -1.88
C LEU A 180 -0.87 11.15 -2.74
N ILE A 181 -1.26 9.93 -3.13
CA ILE A 181 -0.43 9.06 -3.98
C ILE A 181 -0.50 9.48 -5.46
N VAL A 182 -1.61 10.08 -5.90
CA VAL A 182 -1.84 10.47 -7.30
C VAL A 182 -1.43 11.91 -7.60
N ALA A 183 -1.46 12.79 -6.59
CA ALA A 183 -1.07 14.20 -6.71
C ALA A 183 0.40 14.39 -7.09
#